data_AF-A1CHF8-F1
#
_entry.id   AF-A1CHF8-F1
#
_cell.length_a   1.000
_cell.length_b   1.000
_cell.length_c   1.000
_cell.angle_alpha   90.00
_cell.angle_beta   90.00
_cell.angle_gamma   90.00
#
_symmetry.space_group_name_H-M   'P 1'
#
loop_
_entity.id
_entity.type
_entity.pdbx_description
1 polymer ?
#
loop_
_entity_poly.entity_id
_entity_poly.type
_entity_poly.pdbx_seq_one_letter_code
_entity_poly.pdbx_strand_id
1 'polypeptide(L)'
;MSLDVRVETPIKNKQISCPKPADQLTSHRTLAIYGNQDTFTSADKLRKWSEDLSQAQQSTFQSAEIDHAGHFWSERGVEAQAGEVLRNWLRSIS
;
A
#
# COMPACT_ATOMS: atom_id res chain seq x y z
N MET A 1 25.90 -55.72 -14.47
CA MET A 1 24.80 -55.25 -13.61
C MET A 1 24.77 -53.74 -13.70
N SER A 2 23.96 -53.18 -14.61
CA SER A 2 23.78 -51.73 -14.75
C SER A 2 22.46 -51.36 -14.08
N LEU A 3 22.50 -50.45 -13.12
CA LEU A 3 21.33 -49.96 -12.40
C LEU A 3 20.80 -48.74 -13.16
N ASP A 4 19.72 -48.93 -13.92
CA ASP A 4 18.95 -47.84 -14.51
C ASP A 4 18.22 -47.08 -13.39
N VAL A 5 18.80 -45.97 -12.94
CA VAL A 5 18.11 -45.02 -12.07
C VAL A 5 17.13 -44.21 -12.92
N ARG A 6 15.83 -44.46 -12.76
CA ARG A 6 14.80 -43.59 -13.33
C ARG A 6 14.89 -42.23 -12.61
N VAL A 7 15.40 -41.23 -13.32
CA VAL A 7 15.28 -39.83 -12.90
C VAL A 7 13.81 -39.44 -13.06
N GLU A 8 13.12 -39.32 -11.94
CA GLU A 8 11.78 -38.74 -11.90
C GLU A 8 11.86 -37.28 -12.36
N THR A 9 11.00 -36.92 -13.31
CA THR A 9 10.96 -35.59 -13.92
C THR A 9 10.76 -34.51 -12.86
N PRO A 10 11.44 -33.35 -12.97
CA PRO A 10 11.32 -32.30 -11.97
C PRO A 10 9.88 -31.81 -11.93
N ILE A 11 9.27 -31.85 -10.74
CA ILE A 11 7.99 -31.21 -10.46
C ILE A 11 8.10 -29.77 -10.95
N LYS A 12 7.28 -29.40 -11.95
CA LYS A 12 7.22 -28.03 -12.46
C LYS A 12 7.03 -27.10 -11.26
N ASN A 13 8.08 -26.34 -10.95
CA ASN A 13 8.10 -25.35 -9.89
C ASN A 13 6.90 -24.41 -10.12
N LYS A 14 5.82 -24.60 -9.37
CA LYS A 14 4.62 -23.77 -9.49
C LYS A 14 5.00 -22.41 -8.94
N GLN A 15 5.49 -21.53 -9.81
CA GLN A 15 5.88 -20.19 -9.45
C GLN A 15 4.66 -19.52 -8.81
N ILE A 16 4.75 -19.25 -7.51
CA ILE A 16 3.72 -18.55 -6.78
C ILE A 16 3.71 -17.14 -7.36
N SER A 17 2.64 -16.79 -8.07
CA SER A 17 2.46 -15.44 -8.58
C SER A 17 2.19 -14.54 -7.38
N CYS A 18 3.22 -13.82 -6.93
CA CYS A 18 3.08 -12.75 -5.97
C CYS A 18 2.71 -11.49 -6.78
N PRO A 19 1.44 -11.01 -6.72
CA PRO A 19 1.07 -9.77 -7.39
C PRO A 19 1.94 -8.63 -6.86
N LYS A 20 2.26 -7.65 -7.72
CA LYS A 20 3.10 -6.53 -7.29
C LYS A 20 2.33 -5.74 -6.21
N PRO A 21 3.02 -5.16 -5.22
CA PRO A 21 2.35 -4.40 -4.17
C PRO A 21 1.42 -3.30 -4.72
N ALA A 22 1.85 -2.59 -5.78
CA ALA A 22 1.02 -1.56 -6.42
C ALA A 22 -0.29 -2.13 -6.98
N ASP A 23 -0.27 -3.32 -7.59
CA ASP A 23 -1.45 -3.97 -8.15
C ASP A 23 -2.48 -4.30 -7.03
N GLN A 24 -1.99 -4.68 -5.85
CA GLN A 24 -2.84 -4.94 -4.69
C GLN A 24 -3.48 -3.65 -4.14
N LEU A 25 -2.69 -2.57 -4.04
CA LEU A 25 -3.17 -1.30 -3.50
C LEU A 25 -4.21 -0.62 -4.41
N THR A 26 -4.12 -0.79 -5.74
CA THR A 26 -5.06 -0.20 -6.69
C THR A 26 -6.31 -1.05 -6.90
N SER A 27 -6.19 -2.38 -6.84
CA SER A 27 -7.31 -3.32 -7.04
C SER A 27 -8.26 -3.43 -5.84
N HIS A 28 -7.84 -2.95 -4.66
CA HIS A 28 -8.63 -2.97 -3.44
C HIS A 28 -8.85 -1.56 -2.91
N ARG A 29 -10.00 -1.34 -2.24
CA ARG A 29 -10.25 -0.09 -1.54
C ARG A 29 -9.17 0.12 -0.50
N THR A 30 -8.30 1.09 -0.76
CA THR A 30 -7.11 1.34 0.03
C THR A 30 -7.02 2.82 0.34
N LEU A 31 -6.75 3.15 1.60
CA LEU A 31 -6.46 4.50 2.05
C LEU A 31 -5.04 4.57 2.60
N ALA A 32 -4.22 5.46 2.06
CA ALA A 32 -2.94 5.84 2.65
C ALA A 32 -3.08 7.18 3.40
N ILE A 33 -2.72 7.20 4.68
CA ILE A 33 -2.68 8.43 5.49
C ILE A 33 -1.22 8.69 5.86
N TYR A 34 -0.72 9.90 5.62
CA TYR A 34 0.65 10.27 5.94
C TYR A 34 0.76 11.72 6.41
N GLY A 35 1.78 12.02 7.19
CA GLY A 35 2.04 13.38 7.68
C GLY A 35 2.98 14.16 6.79
N ASN A 36 2.77 15.47 6.68
CA ASN A 36 3.61 16.34 5.87
C ASN A 36 4.92 16.80 6.54
N GLN A 37 5.08 16.53 7.84
CA GLN A 37 6.30 16.80 8.62
C GLN A 37 7.03 15.50 9.03
N ASP A 38 6.75 14.37 8.38
CA ASP A 38 7.49 13.13 8.60
C ASP A 38 8.96 13.32 8.14
N THR A 39 9.88 13.22 9.10
CA THR A 39 11.33 13.38 8.87
C THR A 39 11.99 12.13 8.27
N PHE A 40 11.34 10.97 8.34
CA PHE A 40 11.81 9.71 7.79
C PHE A 40 11.30 9.49 6.36
N THR A 41 10.08 9.95 6.08
CA THR A 41 9.45 9.78 4.77
C THR A 41 9.06 11.12 4.18
N SER A 42 9.67 11.46 3.03
CA SER A 42 9.37 12.72 2.34
C SER A 42 7.91 12.79 1.88
N ALA A 43 7.21 13.83 2.31
CA ALA A 43 5.83 14.12 1.91
C ALA A 43 5.69 14.25 0.39
N ASP A 44 6.63 14.91 -0.29
CA ASP A 44 6.59 15.06 -1.76
C ASP A 44 6.68 13.72 -2.50
N LYS A 45 7.52 12.80 -1.99
CA LYS A 45 7.61 11.44 -2.54
C LYS A 45 6.31 10.67 -2.34
N LEU A 46 5.70 10.79 -1.16
CA LEU A 46 4.42 10.14 -0.86
C LEU A 46 3.28 10.74 -1.69
N ARG A 47 3.25 12.05 -1.88
CA ARG A 47 2.27 12.73 -2.71
C ARG A 47 2.33 12.20 -4.13
N LYS A 48 3.51 12.26 -4.76
CA LYS A 48 3.72 11.72 -6.11
C LYS A 48 3.38 10.23 -6.21
N TRP A 49 3.85 9.42 -5.27
CA TRP A 49 3.54 7.98 -5.24
C TRP A 49 2.04 7.72 -5.14
N SER A 50 1.35 8.48 -4.29
CA SER A 50 -0.09 8.34 -4.09
C SER A 50 -0.90 8.82 -5.29
N GLU A 51 -0.44 9.89 -5.95
CA GLU A 51 -1.00 10.40 -7.20
C GLU A 51 -0.88 9.33 -8.29
N ASP A 52 0.31 8.76 -8.49
CA ASP A 52 0.56 7.69 -9.47
C ASP A 52 -0.38 6.48 -9.25
N LEU A 53 -0.61 6.07 -8.00
CA LEU A 53 -1.54 4.98 -7.69
C LEU A 53 -3.01 5.36 -7.87
N SER A 54 -3.39 6.58 -7.52
CA SER A 54 -4.78 7.05 -7.68
C SER A 54 -5.20 7.19 -9.15
N GLN A 55 -4.24 7.51 -10.03
CA GLN A 55 -4.45 7.67 -11.47
C GLN A 55 -4.36 6.35 -12.25
N ALA A 56 -4.01 5.24 -11.60
CA ALA A 56 -4.01 3.94 -12.25
C ALA A 56 -5.43 3.55 -12.72
N GLN A 57 -5.50 2.80 -13.83
CA GLN A 57 -6.77 2.40 -14.43
C GLN A 57 -7.63 1.62 -13.43
N GLN A 58 -8.88 2.07 -13.23
CA GLN A 58 -9.85 1.47 -12.30
C GLN A 58 -9.36 1.44 -10.83
N SER A 59 -8.39 2.28 -10.47
CA SER A 59 -7.88 2.34 -9.10
C SER A 59 -8.97 2.77 -8.13
N THR A 60 -9.02 2.09 -6.98
CA THR A 60 -9.83 2.50 -5.83
C THR A 60 -8.98 3.02 -4.68
N PHE A 61 -7.71 3.30 -4.97
CA PHE A 61 -6.75 3.85 -4.03
C PHE A 61 -7.04 5.33 -3.75
N GLN A 62 -6.97 5.71 -2.48
CA GLN A 62 -7.10 7.09 -2.02
C GLN A 62 -5.97 7.43 -1.05
N SER A 63 -5.64 8.71 -0.96
CA SER A 63 -4.65 9.20 -0.01
C SER A 63 -5.12 10.46 0.71
N ALA A 64 -4.55 10.68 1.90
CA ALA A 64 -4.77 11.87 2.68
C ALA A 64 -3.48 12.29 3.38
N GLU A 65 -3.12 13.56 3.18
CA GLU A 65 -2.00 14.21 3.85
C GLU A 65 -2.52 14.94 5.10
N ILE A 66 -1.88 14.69 6.23
CA ILE A 66 -2.22 15.29 7.51
C ILE A 66 -1.23 16.41 7.80
N ASP A 67 -1.76 17.62 7.94
CA ASP A 67 -0.96 18.79 8.19
C ASP A 67 -0.34 18.74 9.60
N HIS A 68 0.89 19.21 9.72
CA HIS A 68 1.71 19.19 10.94
C HIS A 68 2.01 17.80 11.53
N ALA A 69 1.56 16.71 10.91
CA ALA A 69 1.84 15.37 11.41
C ALA A 69 3.27 14.95 11.08
N GLY A 70 4.01 14.58 12.13
CA GLY A 70 5.27 13.87 12.02
C GLY A 70 5.06 12.36 12.00
N HIS A 71 6.16 11.62 11.99
CA HIS A 71 6.14 10.15 11.94
C HIS A 71 5.41 9.49 13.12
N PHE A 72 5.47 10.13 14.29
CA PHE A 72 4.93 9.59 15.54
C PHE A 72 3.51 10.03 15.85
N TRP A 73 2.92 10.91 15.03
CA TRP A 73 1.55 11.40 15.22
C TRP A 73 1.29 12.02 16.61
N SER A 74 2.33 12.55 17.25
CA SER A 74 2.29 13.03 18.63
C SER A 74 1.95 14.51 18.73
N GLU A 75 1.94 15.21 17.60
CA GLU A 75 1.61 16.63 17.52
C GLU A 75 0.14 16.87 17.90
N ARG A 76 -0.16 18.04 18.44
CA ARG A 76 -1.51 18.32 18.95
C ARG A 76 -2.54 18.26 17.81
N GLY A 77 -3.52 17.38 17.95
CA GLY A 77 -4.67 17.27 17.06
C GLY A 77 -4.48 16.40 15.82
N VAL A 78 -3.25 15.96 15.52
CA VAL A 78 -2.99 15.20 14.29
C VAL A 78 -3.62 13.81 14.30
N GLU A 79 -3.63 13.13 15.46
CA GLU A 79 -4.33 11.86 15.63
C GLU A 79 -5.84 12.02 15.39
N ALA A 80 -6.44 13.09 15.91
CA ALA A 80 -7.86 13.36 15.72
C ALA A 80 -8.19 13.63 14.25
N GLN A 81 -7.34 14.38 13.54
CA GLN A 81 -7.46 14.65 12.11
C GLN A 81 -7.32 13.37 11.27
N ALA A 82 -6.31 12.54 11.54
CA ALA A 82 -6.14 11.24 10.89
C ALA A 82 -7.36 10.32 11.14
N GLY A 83 -7.86 10.30 12.36
CA GLY A 83 -9.07 9.55 12.72
C GLY A 83 -10.33 10.06 12.02
N GLU A 84 -10.45 11.36 11.79
CA GLU A 84 -11.56 11.92 11.02
C GLU A 84 -11.50 11.52 9.55
N VAL A 85 -10.32 11.60 8.94
CA VAL A 85 -10.08 11.10 7.57
C VAL A 85 -10.49 9.64 7.46
N LEU A 86 -10.02 8.79 8.38
CA LEU A 86 -10.37 7.37 8.39
C LEU A 86 -11.88 7.14 8.53
N ARG A 87 -12.55 7.85 9.44
CA ARG A 87 -14.01 7.75 9.62
C ARG A 87 -14.78 8.17 8.37
N ASN A 88 -14.37 9.25 7.72
CA ASN A 88 -15.01 9.74 6.49
C ASN A 88 -14.81 8.76 5.35
N TRP A 89 -13.63 8.15 5.23
CA TRP A 89 -13.37 7.08 4.27
C TRP A 89 -14.23 5.84 4.55
N LEU A 90 -14.29 5.36 5.79
CA LEU A 90 -15.13 4.21 6.15
C LEU A 90 -16.60 4.42 5.80
N ARG A 91 -17.12 5.64 5.95
CA ARG A 91 -18.49 6.01 5.55
C ARG A 91 -18.69 6.06 4.04
N SER A 92 -17.65 6.40 3.25
CA SER A 92 -17.76 6.41 1.79
C SER A 92 -17.73 5.01 1.18
N ILE A 93 -17.30 4.02 1.96
CA ILE A 93 -17.19 2.63 1.53
C ILE A 93 -18.21 1.67 2.16
N SER A 94 -18.96 2.14 3.15
CA SER A 94 -20.13 1.43 3.72
C SER A 94 -21.36 1.66 2.85
#